data_AF-A0A0C2Z5X6-F1
#
_entry.id   AF-A0A0C2Z5X6-F1
#
_cell.length_a   1.000
_cell.length_b   1.000
_cell.length_c   1.000
_cell.angle_alpha   90.00
_cell.angle_beta   90.00
_cell.angle_gamma   90.00
#
_symmetry.space_group_name_H-M   'P 1'
#
loop_
_entity.id
_entity.type
_entity.pdbx_description
1 polymer ?
#
loop_
_entity_poly.entity_id
_entity_poly.type
_entity_poly.pdbx_seq_one_letter_code
_entity_poly.pdbx_strand_id
1 'polypeptide(L)'
;MASSSSSASSSPSSTSSSPIHHASLVDPASHHPALLELIDVKVSKQVIEYTVDRVVETVDYAMRRPTSSSSRGRSSRRPEHTKFTAFVNTVLSRAEVTMPTLLATFVYIDRAKPHLHIGLEQWALERVFLGALIVASKYLNDSTLKNVHW
;
A
#
# COMPACT_ATOMS: atom_id res chain seq x y z
N MET A 1 -8.80 -66.70 -22.46
CA MET A 1 -9.51 -65.55 -23.08
C MET A 1 -10.38 -64.95 -21.98
N ALA A 2 -9.90 -63.92 -21.28
CA ALA A 2 -10.24 -62.50 -21.51
C ALA A 2 -11.68 -62.21 -21.00
N SER A 3 -11.99 -61.28 -20.09
CA SER A 3 -11.29 -60.08 -19.63
C SER A 3 -11.86 -59.62 -18.27
N SER A 4 -11.00 -59.08 -17.41
CA SER A 4 -11.39 -58.32 -16.21
C SER A 4 -11.66 -56.86 -16.60
N SER A 5 -12.83 -56.32 -16.28
CA SER A 5 -13.17 -54.91 -16.49
C SER A 5 -12.92 -54.10 -15.21
N SER A 6 -11.76 -53.46 -15.13
CA SER A 6 -11.42 -52.45 -14.13
C SER A 6 -11.98 -51.10 -14.55
N SER A 7 -13.03 -50.63 -13.87
CA SER A 7 -13.57 -49.27 -14.00
C SER A 7 -12.66 -48.30 -13.24
N ALA A 8 -11.80 -47.59 -13.97
CA ALA A 8 -11.01 -46.50 -13.42
C ALA A 8 -11.92 -45.30 -13.10
N SER A 9 -12.03 -44.97 -11.82
CA SER A 9 -12.62 -43.72 -11.34
C SER A 9 -11.67 -42.56 -11.66
N SER A 10 -11.93 -41.85 -12.74
CA SER A 10 -11.23 -40.59 -13.05
C SER A 10 -11.78 -39.47 -12.17
N SER A 11 -11.07 -39.18 -11.07
CA SER A 11 -11.24 -37.92 -10.34
C SER A 11 -10.83 -36.76 -11.25
N PRO A 12 -11.65 -35.72 -11.45
CA PRO A 12 -11.20 -34.53 -12.16
C PRO A 12 -10.27 -33.77 -11.20
N SER A 13 -8.97 -33.84 -11.44
CA SER A 13 -8.02 -32.87 -10.88
C SER A 13 -8.24 -31.54 -11.59
N SER A 14 -9.27 -30.80 -11.17
CA SER A 14 -9.39 -29.38 -11.49
C SER A 14 -8.33 -28.63 -10.68
N THR A 15 -7.07 -28.69 -11.12
CA THR A 15 -6.09 -27.67 -10.75
C THR A 15 -6.52 -26.40 -11.48
N SER A 16 -7.51 -25.71 -10.92
CA SER A 16 -7.72 -24.30 -11.19
C SER A 16 -6.50 -23.58 -10.62
N SER A 17 -5.42 -23.52 -11.41
CA SER A 17 -4.29 -22.66 -11.09
C SER A 17 -4.86 -21.25 -11.05
N SER A 18 -5.11 -20.73 -9.85
CA SER A 18 -5.37 -19.30 -9.69
C SER A 18 -4.23 -18.58 -10.40
N PRO A 19 -4.52 -17.59 -11.26
CA PRO A 19 -3.50 -16.95 -12.05
C PRO A 19 -2.41 -16.43 -11.10
N ILE A 20 -1.17 -16.82 -11.37
CA ILE A 20 0.01 -16.31 -10.67
C ILE A 20 -0.06 -14.78 -10.75
N HIS A 21 -0.05 -14.10 -9.60
CA HIS A 21 -0.09 -12.64 -9.58
C HIS A 21 1.10 -12.12 -10.39
N HIS A 22 0.90 -11.15 -11.29
CA HIS A 22 1.92 -10.68 -12.24
C HIS A 22 3.24 -10.24 -11.57
N ALA A 23 3.17 -9.74 -10.33
CA ALA A 23 4.34 -9.36 -9.52
C ALA A 23 4.97 -10.53 -8.73
N SER A 24 4.57 -11.77 -8.95
CA SER A 24 5.06 -12.97 -8.25
C SER A 24 5.49 -14.04 -9.24
N LEU A 25 6.58 -14.75 -8.93
CA LEU A 25 7.08 -15.89 -9.72
C LEU A 25 6.80 -17.23 -9.03
N VAL A 26 6.04 -17.22 -7.94
CA VAL A 26 5.71 -18.41 -7.15
C VAL A 26 4.21 -18.66 -7.17
N ASP A 27 3.81 -19.91 -6.95
CA ASP A 27 2.41 -20.32 -6.89
C ASP A 27 1.64 -19.45 -5.87
N PRO A 28 0.47 -18.87 -6.22
CA PRO A 28 -0.43 -18.21 -5.27
C PRO A 28 -0.67 -19.00 -3.98
N ALA A 29 -0.72 -20.33 -4.05
CA ALA A 29 -0.89 -21.19 -2.87
C ALA A 29 0.28 -21.12 -1.87
N SER A 30 1.43 -20.60 -2.28
CA SER A 30 2.57 -20.35 -1.38
C SER A 30 2.43 -19.06 -0.56
N HIS A 31 1.49 -18.18 -0.91
CA HIS A 31 1.18 -16.97 -0.17
C HIS A 31 0.06 -17.21 0.84
N HIS A 32 0.08 -16.45 1.94
CA HIS A 32 -1.03 -16.45 2.86
C HIS A 32 -2.29 -15.87 2.18
N PRO A 33 -3.47 -16.51 2.24
CA PRO A 33 -4.66 -16.08 1.50
C PRO A 33 -5.09 -14.64 1.85
N ALA A 34 -5.02 -14.24 3.12
CA ALA A 34 -5.34 -12.87 3.53
C ALA A 34 -4.41 -11.82 2.91
N LEU A 35 -3.18 -12.18 2.54
CA LEU A 35 -2.28 -11.25 1.83
C LEU A 35 -2.75 -11.06 0.38
N LEU A 36 -3.14 -12.15 -0.29
CA LEU A 36 -3.68 -12.11 -1.64
C LEU A 36 -4.99 -11.31 -1.70
N GLU A 37 -5.87 -11.51 -0.72
CA GLU A 37 -7.07 -10.69 -0.59
C GLU A 37 -6.71 -9.22 -0.39
N LEU A 38 -5.75 -8.92 0.49
CA LEU A 38 -5.34 -7.54 0.79
C LEU A 38 -4.76 -6.81 -0.42
N ILE A 39 -3.93 -7.47 -1.24
CA ILE A 39 -3.35 -6.84 -2.43
C ILE A 39 -4.38 -6.56 -3.53
N ASP A 40 -5.48 -7.32 -3.57
CA ASP A 40 -6.57 -7.13 -4.53
C ASP A 40 -7.60 -6.09 -4.07
N VAL A 41 -7.52 -5.62 -2.81
CA VAL A 41 -8.40 -4.56 -2.30
C VAL A 41 -8.17 -3.27 -3.08
N LYS A 42 -9.26 -2.66 -3.57
CA LYS A 42 -9.21 -1.32 -4.18
C LYS A 42 -8.89 -0.25 -3.13
N VAL A 43 -8.09 0.73 -3.50
CA VAL A 43 -7.80 1.90 -2.65
C VAL A 43 -9.10 2.64 -2.35
N SER A 44 -9.61 2.47 -1.13
CA SER A 44 -10.86 3.03 -0.66
C SER A 44 -10.64 4.33 0.13
N LYS A 45 -11.73 5.04 0.44
CA LYS A 45 -11.70 6.24 1.28
C LYS A 45 -11.05 5.97 2.64
N GLN A 46 -11.32 4.82 3.24
CA GLN A 46 -10.76 4.40 4.53
C GLN A 46 -9.25 4.22 4.44
N VAL A 47 -8.75 3.69 3.33
CA VAL A 47 -7.31 3.52 3.09
C VAL A 47 -6.63 4.88 2.92
N ILE A 48 -7.30 5.83 2.27
CA ILE A 48 -6.82 7.22 2.15
C ILE A 48 -6.75 7.88 3.52
N GLU A 49 -7.81 7.77 4.34
CA GLU A 49 -7.83 8.30 5.71
C GLU A 49 -6.71 7.69 6.57
N TYR A 50 -6.51 6.37 6.47
CA TYR A 50 -5.42 5.68 7.14
C TYR A 50 -4.03 6.16 6.67
N THR A 51 -3.88 6.41 5.37
CA THR A 51 -2.64 6.97 4.79
C THR A 51 -2.33 8.33 5.39
N VAL A 52 -3.34 9.20 5.48
CA VAL A 52 -3.21 10.53 6.08
C VAL A 52 -2.78 10.42 7.53
N ASP A 53 -3.44 9.58 8.32
CA ASP A 53 -3.11 9.39 9.74
C ASP A 53 -1.67 8.89 9.94
N ARG A 54 -1.22 7.93 9.12
CA ARG A 54 0.16 7.39 9.17
C ARG A 54 1.21 8.44 8.83
N VAL A 55 0.95 9.28 7.84
CA VAL A 55 1.88 10.35 7.44
C VAL A 55 1.93 11.45 8.51
N VAL A 56 0.78 11.88 9.03
CA VAL A 56 0.69 12.87 10.12
C VAL A 56 1.48 12.39 11.34
N GLU A 57 1.26 11.15 11.76
CA GLU A 57 2.00 10.57 12.89
C GLU A 57 3.51 10.56 12.66
N THR A 58 3.94 10.24 11.43
CA THR A 58 5.37 10.19 11.08
C THR A 58 5.99 11.59 11.10
N VAL A 59 5.28 12.59 10.59
CA VAL A 59 5.75 13.99 10.59
C VAL A 59 5.79 14.55 12.01
N ASP A 60 4.75 14.32 12.81
CA ASP A 60 4.71 14.75 14.21
C ASP A 60 5.87 14.12 15.02
N TYR A 61 6.14 12.83 14.79
CA TYR A 61 7.29 12.14 15.38
C TYR A 61 8.62 12.80 14.95
N ALA A 62 8.83 13.03 13.65
CA ALA A 62 10.06 13.59 13.11
C ALA A 62 10.30 15.06 13.50
N MET A 63 9.24 15.80 13.85
CA MET A 63 9.31 17.16 14.39
C MET A 63 9.45 17.22 15.92
N ARG A 64 9.47 16.06 16.59
CA ARG A 64 9.47 15.96 18.07
C ARG A 64 8.28 16.68 18.70
N ARG A 65 7.11 16.67 18.04
CA ARG A 65 5.88 17.18 18.65
C ARG A 65 5.46 16.22 19.76
N PRO A 66 4.99 16.72 20.92
CA PRO A 66 4.50 15.85 21.98
C PRO A 66 3.37 15.01 21.39
N THR A 67 3.60 13.70 21.29
CA THR A 67 2.61 12.71 20.88
C THR A 67 1.50 12.78 21.91
N SER A 68 0.49 13.61 21.64
CA SER A 68 -0.68 13.72 22.50
C SER A 68 -1.43 12.41 22.34
N SER A 69 -1.11 11.43 23.18
CA SER A 69 -1.71 10.09 23.26
C SER A 69 -3.23 10.11 23.52
N SER A 70 -3.84 11.30 23.57
CA SER A 70 -5.26 11.56 23.82
C SER A 70 -6.00 12.20 22.63
N SER A 71 -5.35 12.45 21.47
CA SER A 71 -5.99 13.13 20.32
C SER A 71 -6.44 12.22 19.17
N ARG A 72 -6.64 10.91 19.42
CA ARG A 72 -7.22 9.96 18.45
C ARG A 72 -8.56 10.44 17.82
N GLY A 73 -9.21 11.46 18.38
CA GLY A 73 -10.38 12.14 17.79
C GLY A 73 -10.22 13.63 17.44
N ARG A 74 -9.01 14.23 17.56
CA ARG A 74 -8.78 15.68 17.35
C ARG A 74 -7.91 16.03 16.15
N SER A 75 -7.16 15.07 15.59
CA SER A 75 -6.35 15.28 14.36
C SER A 75 -7.20 15.72 13.16
N SER A 76 -8.43 15.21 13.03
CA SER A 76 -9.33 15.47 11.90
C SER A 76 -9.73 16.95 11.71
N ARG A 77 -9.43 17.86 12.65
CA ARG A 77 -9.94 19.24 12.62
C ARG A 77 -8.94 20.30 12.14
N ARG A 78 -7.70 19.94 11.76
CA ARG A 78 -6.79 20.92 11.15
C ARG A 78 -7.17 21.15 9.68
N PRO A 79 -7.42 22.40 9.24
CA PRO A 79 -7.71 22.70 7.82
C PRO A 79 -6.64 22.18 6.85
N GLU A 80 -5.39 22.08 7.33
CA GLU A 80 -4.26 21.51 6.61
C GLU A 80 -4.44 20.03 6.28
N HIS A 81 -5.04 19.24 7.18
CA HIS A 81 -5.28 17.82 6.96
C HIS A 81 -6.33 17.58 5.87
N THR A 82 -7.33 18.45 5.76
CA THR A 82 -8.31 18.39 4.67
C THR A 82 -7.65 18.62 3.30
N LYS A 83 -6.76 19.62 3.21
CA LYS A 83 -5.99 19.90 1.98
C LYS A 83 -5.07 18.73 1.64
N PHE A 84 -4.36 18.20 2.64
CA PHE A 84 -3.49 17.06 2.46
C PHE A 84 -4.25 15.78 2.06
N THR A 85 -5.44 15.54 2.62
CA THR A 85 -6.31 14.41 2.22
C THR A 85 -6.70 14.51 0.75
N ALA A 86 -7.08 15.72 0.28
CA ALA A 86 -7.38 15.95 -1.13
C ALA A 86 -6.16 15.75 -2.02
N PHE A 87 -4.97 16.15 -1.56
CA PHE A 87 -3.70 15.90 -2.24
C PHE A 87 -3.41 14.39 -2.37
N VAL A 88 -3.48 13.63 -1.27
CA VAL A 88 -3.31 12.17 -1.28
C VAL A 88 -4.27 11.51 -2.25
N ASN A 89 -5.56 11.85 -2.18
CA ASN A 89 -6.57 11.31 -3.09
C ASN A 89 -6.25 11.61 -4.56
N THR A 90 -5.82 12.85 -4.86
CA THR A 90 -5.45 13.28 -6.22
C THR A 90 -4.25 12.50 -6.73
N VAL A 91 -3.19 12.36 -5.93
CA VAL A 91 -1.98 11.64 -6.32
C VAL A 91 -2.28 10.17 -6.56
N LEU A 92 -2.95 9.50 -5.63
CA LEU A 92 -3.28 8.07 -5.76
C LEU A 92 -4.16 7.79 -6.99
N SER A 93 -5.12 8.67 -7.25
CA SER A 93 -6.01 8.53 -8.42
C SER A 93 -5.28 8.80 -9.74
N ARG A 94 -4.49 9.87 -9.83
CA ARG A 94 -3.83 10.30 -11.08
C ARG A 94 -2.62 9.47 -11.45
N ALA A 95 -1.89 8.97 -10.47
CA ALA A 95 -0.77 8.06 -10.68
C ALA A 95 -1.20 6.59 -10.72
N GLU A 96 -2.52 6.31 -10.69
CA GLU A 96 -3.12 4.97 -10.75
C GLU A 96 -2.46 3.99 -9.76
N VAL A 97 -2.28 4.46 -8.52
CA VAL A 97 -1.54 3.72 -7.51
C VAL A 97 -2.32 2.48 -7.07
N THR A 98 -1.66 1.33 -7.18
CA THR A 98 -2.20 0.04 -6.75
C THR A 98 -2.02 -0.18 -5.25
N MET A 99 -2.84 -1.06 -4.66
CA MET A 99 -2.72 -1.41 -3.24
C MET A 99 -1.33 -1.95 -2.86
N PRO A 100 -0.69 -2.86 -3.63
CA PRO A 100 0.69 -3.29 -3.35
C PRO A 100 1.68 -2.12 -3.25
N THR A 101 1.57 -1.15 -4.16
CA THR A 101 2.43 0.05 -4.16
C THR A 101 2.20 0.89 -2.91
N LEU A 102 0.94 1.06 -2.50
CA LEU A 102 0.59 1.81 -1.30
C LEU A 102 1.02 1.08 -0.01
N LEU A 103 0.92 -0.25 0.04
CA LEU A 103 1.41 -1.06 1.16
C LEU A 103 2.92 -0.92 1.32
N ALA A 104 3.69 -0.98 0.22
CA ALA A 104 5.13 -0.72 0.28
C ALA A 104 5.46 0.72 0.67
N THR A 105 4.63 1.69 0.27
CA THR A 105 4.73 3.08 0.72
C THR A 105 4.62 3.17 2.25
N PHE A 106 3.67 2.45 2.87
CA PHE A 106 3.56 2.40 4.34
C PHE A 106 4.80 1.80 4.99
N VAL A 107 5.37 0.74 4.42
CA VAL A 107 6.61 0.13 4.91
C VAL A 107 7.77 1.12 4.85
N TYR A 108 7.88 1.91 3.78
CA TYR A 108 8.92 2.92 3.66
C TYR A 108 8.72 4.09 4.63
N ILE A 109 7.49 4.54 4.84
CA ILE A 109 7.17 5.56 5.86
C ILE A 109 7.58 5.07 7.25
N ASP A 110 7.18 3.84 7.61
CA ASP A 110 7.46 3.26 8.94
C ASP A 110 8.97 3.09 9.19
N ARG A 111 9.71 2.58 8.21
CA ARG A 111 11.17 2.43 8.28
C ARG A 111 11.90 3.78 8.31
N ALA A 112 11.39 4.79 7.62
CA ALA A 112 11.98 6.12 7.61
C ALA A 112 11.74 6.86 8.92
N LYS A 113 10.59 6.67 9.56
CA LYS A 113 10.15 7.38 10.79
C LYS A 113 11.25 7.57 11.84
N PRO A 114 11.98 6.53 12.33
CA PRO A 114 13.00 6.72 13.35
C PRO A 114 14.25 7.49 12.88
N HIS A 115 14.45 7.62 11.57
CA HIS A 115 15.60 8.26 10.95
C HIS A 115 15.30 9.68 10.44
N LEU A 116 14.03 10.05 10.36
CA LEU A 116 13.59 11.35 9.84
C LEU A 116 13.75 12.46 10.88
N HIS A 117 14.36 13.56 10.44
CA HIS A 117 14.43 14.82 11.18
C HIS A 117 13.90 15.92 10.28
N ILE A 118 12.77 16.54 10.65
CA ILE A 118 12.14 17.58 9.84
C ILE A 118 12.29 18.93 10.54
N GLY A 119 13.14 19.79 9.98
CA GLY A 119 13.33 21.17 10.48
C GLY A 119 12.36 22.20 9.89
N LEU A 120 11.76 21.90 8.73
CA LEU A 120 10.82 22.80 8.03
C LEU A 120 9.45 22.14 7.95
N GLU A 121 8.43 22.76 8.55
CA GLU A 121 7.05 22.24 8.56
C GLU A 121 6.33 22.39 7.23
N GLN A 122 6.69 23.41 6.45
CA GLN A 122 6.06 23.66 5.17
C GLN A 122 6.09 22.41 4.28
N TRP A 123 4.90 21.96 3.86
CA TRP A 123 4.71 20.80 2.99
C TRP A 123 5.34 19.50 3.51
N ALA A 124 5.52 19.36 4.83
CA ALA A 124 6.18 18.19 5.41
C ALA A 124 5.39 16.89 5.15
N LEU A 125 4.06 16.96 5.26
CA LEU A 125 3.16 15.84 5.01
C LEU A 125 3.28 15.37 3.56
N GLU A 126 3.18 16.29 2.61
CA GLU A 126 3.27 16.05 1.17
C GLU A 126 4.63 15.46 0.80
N ARG A 127 5.72 16.02 1.34
CA ARG A 127 7.08 15.54 1.06
C ARG A 127 7.31 14.12 1.58
N VAL A 128 6.87 13.82 2.80
CA VAL A 128 7.02 12.47 3.37
C VAL A 128 6.19 11.45 2.58
N PHE A 129 4.93 11.77 2.29
CA PHE A 129 4.05 10.89 1.53
C PHE A 129 4.54 10.67 0.09
N LEU A 130 4.74 11.75 -0.66
CA LEU A 130 5.11 11.68 -2.06
C LEU A 130 6.49 11.06 -2.25
N GLY A 131 7.46 11.40 -1.38
CA GLY A 131 8.79 10.82 -1.41
C GLY A 131 8.76 9.30 -1.24
N ALA A 132 8.05 8.80 -0.22
CA ALA A 132 7.91 7.36 0.01
C ALA A 132 7.16 6.66 -1.14
N LEU A 133 6.10 7.28 -1.66
CA LEU A 133 5.29 6.74 -2.76
C LEU A 133 6.09 6.62 -4.06
N ILE A 134 6.88 7.65 -4.42
CA ILE A 134 7.74 7.62 -5.61
C ILE A 134 8.74 6.46 -5.51
N VAL A 135 9.38 6.28 -4.36
CA VAL A 135 10.35 5.19 -4.16
C VAL A 135 9.66 3.82 -4.23
N ALA A 136 8.49 3.66 -3.61
CA ALA A 136 7.70 2.42 -3.70
C ALA A 136 7.27 2.11 -5.13
N SER A 137 6.75 3.12 -5.85
CA SER A 137 6.33 2.96 -7.25
C SER A 137 7.51 2.55 -8.12
N LYS A 138 8.66 3.21 -7.98
CA LYS A 138 9.90 2.88 -8.72
C LYS A 138 10.44 1.49 -8.42
N TYR A 139 10.22 0.99 -7.21
CA TYR A 139 10.72 -0.31 -6.78
C TYR A 139 9.84 -1.47 -7.28
N LEU A 140 8.52 -1.30 -7.28
CA LEU A 140 7.57 -2.39 -7.52
C LEU A 140 7.06 -2.52 -8.95
N ASN A 141 7.07 -1.44 -9.74
CA ASN A 141 6.47 -1.46 -11.07
C ASN A 141 7.54 -1.51 -12.16
N ASP A 142 7.37 -2.40 -13.14
CA ASP A 142 8.27 -2.51 -14.30
C ASP A 142 8.24 -1.26 -15.19
N SER A 143 7.10 -0.55 -15.19
CA SER A 143 6.90 0.73 -15.86
C SER A 143 6.43 1.77 -14.86
N THR A 144 7.14 2.90 -14.78
CA THR A 144 6.89 3.94 -13.77
C THR A 144 6.86 5.33 -14.40
N LEU A 145 6.15 6.25 -13.76
CA LEU A 145 6.14 7.66 -14.16
C LEU A 145 7.55 8.26 -14.06
N LYS A 146 7.91 9.08 -15.06
CA LYS A 146 9.11 9.91 -15.01
C LYS A 146 8.97 10.96 -13.91
N ASN A 147 10.09 11.42 -13.35
CA ASN A 147 10.09 12.40 -12.26
C ASN A 147 9.36 13.71 -12.60
N VAL A 148 9.33 14.11 -13.88
CA VAL A 148 8.60 15.31 -14.34
C VAL A 148 7.06 15.15 -14.30
N HIS A 149 6.57 13.92 -14.22
CA HIS A 149 5.13 13.61 -14.15
C HIS A 149 4.63 13.39 -12.72
N TRP A 150 5.55 13.22 -11.77
CA TRP A 150 5.26 13.23 -10.34
C TRP A 150 5.11 14.67 -9.84
#